data_AF-A0A6G1SN91-F1
#
_entry.id   AF-A0A6G1SN91-F1
#
_cell.length_a   1.000
_cell.length_b   1.000
_cell.length_c   1.000
_cell.angle_alpha   90.00
_cell.angle_beta   90.00
_cell.angle_gamma   90.00
#
_symmetry.space_group_name_H-M   'P 1'
#
loop_
_entity.id
_entity.type
_entity.pdbx_description
1 polymer ?
#
loop_
_entity_poly.entity_id
_entity_poly.type
_entity_poly.pdbx_seq_one_letter_code
_entity_poly.pdbx_strand_id
1 'polypeptide(L)'
;MTIEKPDLAGPFPHDDTASDDDGALLEFARKLVADEMKDHTQDNAISLPERRFLSDLLRNELVNQEQNKTRDDMTELSRITTDTPPPTSANIGDDELRAWNRCLAQMKIKLEYGQRQLSNLEIMKTCGVPAWEEYLARSERMKNKQ
;
A
#
# COMPACT_ATOMS: atom_id res chain seq x y z
N MET A 1 18.03 -53.57 -22.87
CA MET A 1 18.50 -52.22 -23.20
C MET A 1 18.14 -51.31 -22.04
N THR A 2 19.08 -51.13 -21.12
CA THR A 2 18.98 -50.17 -20.01
C THR A 2 19.29 -48.79 -20.56
N ILE A 3 18.33 -47.88 -20.50
CA ILE A 3 18.52 -46.47 -20.87
C ILE A 3 19.24 -45.81 -19.70
N GLU A 4 20.52 -45.49 -19.88
CA GLU A 4 21.28 -44.70 -18.92
C GLU A 4 20.64 -43.32 -18.78
N LYS A 5 20.37 -42.91 -17.52
CA LYS A 5 19.95 -41.54 -17.22
C LYS A 5 21.08 -40.60 -17.65
N PRO A 6 20.80 -39.49 -18.36
CA PRO A 6 21.82 -38.48 -18.57
C PRO A 6 22.22 -37.90 -17.21
N ASP A 7 23.51 -37.95 -16.90
CA ASP A 7 24.08 -37.25 -15.75
C ASP A 7 23.76 -35.77 -15.89
N LEU A 8 22.84 -35.28 -15.06
CA LEU A 8 22.62 -33.87 -14.81
C LEU A 8 23.77 -33.36 -13.94
N ALA A 9 24.99 -33.35 -14.49
CA ALA A 9 26.10 -32.60 -13.93
C ALA A 9 25.82 -31.10 -14.20
N GLY A 10 25.03 -30.49 -13.33
CA GLY A 10 24.87 -29.03 -13.32
C GLY A 10 26.21 -28.38 -12.96
N PRO A 11 26.44 -27.11 -13.37
CA PRO A 11 27.59 -26.36 -12.91
C PRO A 11 27.43 -26.18 -11.39
N PHE A 12 28.21 -26.91 -10.60
CA PHE A 12 28.24 -26.76 -9.15
C PHE A 12 29.05 -25.52 -8.82
N PRO A 13 28.46 -24.46 -8.23
CA PRO A 13 29.17 -23.19 -7.98
C PRO A 13 30.35 -23.33 -7.03
N HIS A 14 30.41 -24.41 -6.25
CA HIS A 14 31.49 -24.67 -5.30
C HIS A 14 32.66 -25.48 -5.90
N ASP A 15 32.45 -26.12 -7.05
CA ASP A 15 33.50 -26.91 -7.73
C ASP A 15 34.15 -26.11 -8.88
N ASP A 16 33.46 -25.12 -9.45
CA ASP A 16 33.91 -24.34 -10.61
C ASP A 16 34.23 -22.87 -10.27
N THR A 17 35.09 -22.69 -9.26
CA THR A 17 35.47 -21.36 -8.72
C THR A 17 36.27 -20.47 -9.69
N ALA A 18 36.77 -21.01 -10.80
CA ALA A 18 37.52 -20.24 -11.79
C ALA A 18 36.61 -19.41 -12.72
N SER A 19 35.34 -19.81 -12.84
CA SER A 19 34.35 -19.21 -13.74
C SER A 19 33.67 -17.99 -13.13
N ASP A 20 33.48 -17.99 -11.81
CA ASP A 20 32.74 -16.95 -11.08
C ASP A 20 33.50 -15.61 -10.94
N ASP A 21 34.84 -15.64 -10.99
CA ASP A 21 35.70 -14.45 -10.90
C ASP A 21 36.14 -13.90 -12.28
N ASP A 22 35.85 -14.60 -13.38
CA ASP A 22 36.19 -14.15 -14.73
C ASP A 22 35.09 -13.25 -15.32
N GLY A 23 35.23 -11.94 -15.10
CA GLY A 23 34.29 -10.93 -15.56
C GLY A 23 34.04 -10.95 -17.08
N ALA A 24 34.99 -11.41 -17.89
CA ALA A 24 34.83 -11.51 -19.35
C ALA A 24 33.87 -12.65 -19.73
N LEU A 25 33.93 -13.77 -19.01
CA LEU A 25 33.04 -14.91 -19.20
C LEU A 25 31.61 -14.59 -18.75
N LEU A 26 31.48 -13.85 -17.65
CA LEU A 26 30.21 -13.33 -17.13
C LEU A 26 29.53 -12.35 -18.10
N GLU A 27 30.31 -11.45 -18.69
CA GLU A 27 29.79 -10.51 -19.69
C GLU A 27 29.36 -11.23 -20.99
N PHE A 28 30.14 -12.22 -21.43
CA PHE A 28 29.80 -13.06 -22.57
C PHE A 28 28.51 -13.86 -22.33
N ALA A 29 28.38 -14.51 -21.16
CA ALA A 29 27.19 -15.27 -20.80
C ALA A 29 25.94 -14.37 -20.70
N ARG A 30 26.05 -13.18 -20.11
CA ARG A 30 24.96 -12.20 -20.05
C ARG A 30 24.50 -11.75 -21.43
N LYS A 31 25.45 -11.52 -22.34
CA LYS A 31 25.13 -11.13 -23.72
C LYS A 31 24.40 -12.25 -24.46
N LEU A 32 24.84 -13.50 -24.29
CA LEU A 32 24.20 -14.66 -24.90
C LEU A 32 22.75 -14.84 -24.42
N VAL A 33 22.50 -14.67 -23.11
CA VAL A 33 21.14 -14.69 -22.55
C VAL A 33 20.28 -13.53 -23.09
N ALA A 34 20.87 -12.33 -23.23
CA ALA A 34 20.14 -11.18 -23.75
C ALA A 34 19.76 -11.35 -25.23
N ASP A 35 20.63 -11.95 -26.03
CA ASP A 35 20.36 -12.25 -27.44
C ASP A 35 19.27 -13.32 -27.59
N GLU A 36 19.27 -14.35 -26.74
CA GLU A 36 18.22 -15.39 -26.73
C GLU A 36 16.87 -14.87 -26.20
N MET A 37 16.88 -14.04 -25.14
CA MET A 37 15.67 -13.42 -24.56
C MET A 37 15.03 -12.38 -25.47
N LYS A 38 15.75 -11.89 -26.49
CA LYS A 38 15.20 -10.97 -27.50
C LYS A 38 14.12 -11.65 -28.36
N ASP A 39 14.26 -12.94 -28.59
CA ASP A 39 13.34 -13.72 -29.44
C ASP A 39 12.25 -14.46 -28.62
N HIS A 40 12.40 -14.52 -27.29
CA HIS A 40 11.53 -15.29 -26.38
C HIS A 40 11.03 -14.47 -25.18
N THR A 41 10.24 -13.41 -25.42
CA THR A 41 9.46 -12.73 -24.37
C THR A 41 8.14 -13.47 -24.09
N GLN A 42 8.17 -14.60 -23.39
CA GLN A 42 6.94 -15.18 -22.85
C GLN A 42 7.05 -15.65 -21.39
N ASP A 43 6.04 -15.19 -20.63
CA ASP A 43 5.34 -15.88 -19.55
C ASP A 43 5.95 -15.92 -18.14
N ASN A 44 6.28 -14.77 -17.54
CA ASN A 44 6.42 -14.67 -16.07
C ASN A 44 5.63 -13.55 -15.39
N ALA A 45 4.73 -12.86 -16.10
CA ALA A 45 3.78 -11.96 -15.45
C ALA A 45 2.56 -12.77 -14.98
N ILE A 46 2.67 -13.44 -13.82
CA ILE A 46 1.48 -13.89 -13.08
C ILE A 46 0.76 -12.62 -12.60
N SER A 47 -0.11 -12.08 -13.46
CA SER A 47 -1.03 -11.00 -13.11
C SER A 47 -1.97 -11.50 -12.02
N LEU A 48 -1.88 -10.89 -10.84
CA LEU A 48 -2.95 -11.01 -9.84
C LEU A 48 -4.28 -10.58 -10.48
N PRO A 49 -5.41 -11.23 -10.16
CA PRO A 49 -6.67 -10.96 -10.83
C PRO A 49 -7.14 -9.53 -10.55
N GLU A 50 -7.40 -8.77 -11.61
CA GLU A 50 -7.88 -7.40 -11.53
C GLU A 50 -9.26 -7.32 -10.87
N ARG A 51 -9.45 -6.26 -10.06
CA ARG A 51 -10.77 -5.87 -9.56
C ARG A 51 -11.66 -5.46 -10.75
N ARG A 52 -12.53 -6.39 -11.19
CA ARG A 52 -13.29 -6.37 -12.46
C ARG A 52 -14.34 -5.26 -12.66
N PHE A 53 -14.37 -4.21 -11.85
CA PHE A 53 -15.46 -3.22 -11.87
C PHE A 53 -15.03 -1.76 -12.12
N LEU A 54 -13.74 -1.51 -12.36
CA LEU A 54 -13.24 -0.20 -12.74
C LEU A 54 -12.47 -0.37 -14.04
N SER A 55 -12.88 0.32 -15.11
CA SER A 55 -12.07 0.38 -16.33
C SER A 55 -10.71 0.98 -16.00
N ASP A 56 -9.65 0.57 -16.71
CA ASP A 56 -8.30 1.07 -16.46
C ASP A 56 -8.20 2.58 -16.60
N LEU A 57 -9.03 3.17 -17.48
CA LEU A 57 -9.19 4.61 -17.60
C LEU A 57 -9.68 5.25 -16.29
N LEU A 58 -10.72 4.67 -15.66
CA LEU A 58 -11.26 5.15 -14.39
C LEU A 58 -10.30 4.90 -13.21
N ARG A 59 -9.54 3.80 -13.25
CA ARG A 59 -8.50 3.53 -12.25
C ARG A 59 -7.39 4.57 -12.36
N ASN A 60 -6.91 4.86 -13.56
CA ASN A 60 -5.83 5.83 -13.78
C ASN A 60 -6.28 7.26 -13.46
N GLU A 61 -7.53 7.60 -13.78
CA GLU A 61 -8.10 8.90 -13.42
C GLU A 61 -8.25 9.04 -11.91
N LEU A 62 -8.70 7.99 -11.21
CA LEU A 62 -8.78 8.00 -9.74
C LEU A 62 -7.39 8.16 -9.11
N VAL A 63 -6.39 7.41 -9.59
CA VAL A 63 -5.00 7.52 -9.10
C VAL A 63 -4.42 8.90 -9.37
N ASN A 64 -4.63 9.46 -10.58
CA ASN A 64 -4.22 10.82 -10.91
C ASN A 64 -4.92 11.84 -10.01
N GLN A 65 -6.20 11.67 -9.71
CA GLN A 65 -6.93 12.57 -8.80
C GLN A 65 -6.48 12.43 -7.34
N GLU A 66 -6.13 11.23 -6.88
CA GLU A 66 -5.61 11.01 -5.52
C GLU A 66 -4.19 11.55 -5.35
N GLN A 67 -3.34 11.42 -6.38
CA GLN A 67 -1.98 11.94 -6.39
C GLN A 67 -1.93 13.46 -6.58
N ASN A 68 -2.84 14.04 -7.37
CA ASN A 68 -2.91 15.47 -7.66
C ASN A 68 -3.86 16.24 -6.75
N LYS A 69 -4.66 15.56 -5.91
CA LYS A 69 -5.29 16.22 -4.77
C LYS A 69 -4.15 16.72 -3.90
N THR A 70 -3.99 18.04 -3.83
CA THR A 70 -3.45 18.67 -2.64
C THR A 70 -4.12 17.97 -1.48
N ARG A 71 -3.36 17.26 -0.65
CA ARG A 71 -3.87 16.71 0.61
C ARG A 71 -4.60 17.89 1.22
N ASP A 72 -5.93 17.82 1.26
CA ASP A 72 -6.66 18.76 2.08
C ASP A 72 -6.13 18.45 3.48
N ASP A 73 -5.21 19.29 3.97
CA ASP A 73 -4.70 19.26 5.35
C ASP A 73 -5.86 19.31 6.36
N MET A 74 -7.03 19.64 5.83
CA MET A 74 -8.31 19.43 6.43
C MET A 74 -8.69 17.94 6.50
N THR A 75 -8.23 17.24 7.55
CA THR A 75 -8.86 15.99 8.05
C THR A 75 -10.39 16.11 8.01
N GLU A 76 -11.16 15.05 7.73
CA GLU A 76 -12.64 15.13 7.58
C GLU A 76 -13.35 15.92 8.70
N LEU A 77 -12.78 15.95 9.90
CA LEU A 77 -13.27 16.69 11.07
C LEU A 77 -13.04 18.19 11.04
N SER A 78 -11.95 18.64 10.43
CA SER A 78 -11.62 20.06 10.29
C SER A 78 -12.52 20.77 9.29
N ARG A 79 -13.19 20.01 8.40
CA ARG A 79 -14.24 20.51 7.50
C ARG A 79 -15.59 20.70 8.19
N ILE A 80 -15.75 20.14 9.40
CA ILE A 80 -16.99 20.26 10.16
C ILE A 80 -16.96 21.59 10.91
N THR A 81 -17.63 22.59 10.35
CA THR A 81 -17.90 23.90 10.94
C THR A 81 -18.83 23.78 12.14
N THR A 82 -18.38 24.21 13.32
CA THR A 82 -19.18 24.20 14.57
C THR A 82 -19.93 25.51 14.79
N ASP A 83 -20.16 26.29 13.72
CA ASP A 83 -20.93 27.51 13.82
C ASP A 83 -22.35 27.11 14.19
N THR A 84 -22.60 27.17 15.49
CA THR A 84 -23.91 26.88 16.07
C THR A 84 -24.80 28.00 15.55
N PRO A 85 -25.87 27.68 14.79
CA PRO A 85 -26.79 28.72 14.34
C PRO A 85 -27.26 29.53 15.56
N PRO A 86 -27.39 30.86 15.43
CA PRO A 86 -27.70 31.73 16.56
C PRO A 86 -29.00 31.30 17.25
N PRO A 87 -29.15 31.56 18.57
CA PRO A 87 -30.36 31.22 19.30
C PRO A 87 -31.57 31.85 18.61
N THR A 88 -32.52 31.01 18.22
CA THR A 88 -33.63 31.36 17.34
C THR A 88 -34.56 32.41 17.97
N SER A 89 -34.98 33.38 17.15
CA SER A 89 -36.09 34.27 17.47
C SER A 89 -37.41 33.47 17.54
N ALA A 90 -38.48 34.06 18.07
CA ALA A 90 -39.74 33.37 18.40
C ALA A 90 -40.42 32.62 17.23
N ASN A 91 -40.03 32.87 15.97
CA ASN A 91 -40.51 32.14 14.80
C ASN A 91 -39.34 31.47 14.06
N ILE A 92 -39.22 30.14 14.23
CA ILE A 92 -38.30 29.31 13.44
C ILE A 92 -38.85 29.15 12.03
N GLY A 93 -38.08 29.62 11.05
CA GLY A 93 -38.32 29.30 9.64
C GLY A 93 -37.78 27.92 9.24
N ASP A 94 -38.28 27.36 8.14
CA ASP A 94 -37.83 26.06 7.62
C ASP A 94 -36.32 26.01 7.33
N ASP A 95 -35.73 27.13 6.88
CA ASP A 95 -34.31 27.22 6.57
C ASP A 95 -33.44 27.21 7.84
N GLU A 96 -33.91 27.82 8.93
CA GLU A 96 -33.24 27.78 10.23
C GLU A 96 -33.29 26.36 10.81
N LEU A 97 -34.44 25.69 10.71
CA LEU A 97 -34.58 24.29 11.12
C LEU A 97 -33.64 23.36 10.33
N ARG A 98 -33.48 23.59 9.03
CA ARG A 98 -32.51 22.86 8.19
C ARG A 98 -31.07 23.14 8.59
N ALA A 99 -30.73 24.37 8.96
CA ALA A 99 -29.39 24.71 9.47
C ALA A 99 -29.09 24.00 10.79
N TRP A 100 -30.04 24.01 11.74
CA TRP A 100 -29.93 23.28 13.01
C TRP A 100 -29.74 21.77 12.82
N ASN A 101 -30.54 21.16 11.95
CA ASN A 101 -30.40 19.73 11.65
C ASN A 101 -29.04 19.38 11.05
N ARG A 102 -28.49 20.23 10.18
CA ARG A 102 -27.14 20.06 9.63
C ARG A 102 -26.07 20.17 10.72
N CYS A 103 -26.18 21.15 11.60
CA CYS A 103 -25.27 21.32 12.74
C CYS A 103 -25.30 20.10 13.67
N LEU A 104 -26.49 19.62 14.03
CA LEU A 104 -26.66 18.44 14.88
C LEU A 104 -26.06 17.18 14.25
N ALA A 105 -26.31 16.94 12.95
CA ALA A 105 -25.72 15.80 12.24
C ALA A 105 -24.19 15.87 12.22
N GLN A 106 -23.64 17.06 12.01
CA GLN A 106 -22.20 17.32 12.04
C GLN A 106 -21.58 17.10 13.43
N MET A 107 -22.24 17.56 14.49
CA MET A 107 -21.79 17.32 15.88
C MET A 107 -21.83 15.83 16.23
N LYS A 108 -22.86 15.10 15.79
CA LYS A 108 -22.95 13.64 15.99
C LYS A 108 -21.76 12.91 15.35
N ILE A 109 -21.40 13.26 14.11
CA ILE A 109 -20.23 12.68 13.43
C ILE A 109 -18.94 12.95 14.21
N LYS A 110 -18.75 14.18 14.73
CA LYS A 110 -17.57 14.51 15.57
C LYS A 110 -17.53 13.66 16.84
N LEU A 111 -18.66 13.46 17.50
CA LEU A 111 -18.74 12.67 18.72
C LEU A 111 -18.39 11.20 18.45
N GLU A 112 -18.96 10.61 17.40
CA GLU A 112 -18.68 9.22 17.01
C GLU A 112 -17.20 9.03 16.62
N TYR A 113 -16.63 10.00 15.91
CA TYR A 113 -15.19 10.00 15.62
C TYR A 113 -14.36 10.09 16.89
N GLY A 114 -14.66 11.03 17.80
CA GLY A 114 -13.94 11.21 19.05
C GLY A 114 -13.98 9.96 19.91
N GLN A 115 -15.13 9.28 19.96
CA GLN A 115 -15.27 7.98 20.62
C GLN A 115 -14.36 6.91 20.00
N ARG A 116 -14.31 6.82 18.66
CA ARG A 116 -13.43 5.89 17.96
C ARG A 116 -11.95 6.21 18.20
N GLN A 117 -11.59 7.49 18.20
CA GLN A 117 -10.23 7.94 18.48
C GLN A 117 -9.80 7.54 19.89
N LEU A 118 -10.68 7.71 20.87
CA LEU A 118 -10.42 7.27 22.25
C LEU A 118 -10.17 5.76 22.31
N SER A 119 -11.03 4.96 21.68
CA SER A 119 -10.84 3.50 21.61
C SER A 119 -9.53 3.10 20.93
N ASN A 120 -9.18 3.77 19.83
CA ASN A 120 -7.91 3.52 19.15
C ASN A 120 -6.70 3.87 20.04
N LEU A 121 -6.78 4.95 20.82
CA LEU A 121 -5.74 5.34 21.77
C LEU A 121 -5.63 4.34 22.93
N GLU A 122 -6.73 3.77 23.39
CA GLU A 122 -6.72 2.70 24.40
C GLU A 122 -6.00 1.45 23.88
N ILE A 123 -6.30 1.03 22.64
CA ILE A 123 -5.61 -0.09 21.99
C ILE A 123 -4.12 0.22 21.80
N MET A 124 -3.79 1.44 21.39
CA MET A 124 -2.40 1.87 21.22
C MET A 124 -1.65 1.89 22.56
N LYS A 125 -2.31 2.27 23.65
CA LYS A 125 -1.73 2.24 24.99
C LYS A 125 -1.43 0.81 25.44
N THR A 126 -2.31 -0.15 25.15
CA THR A 126 -2.15 -1.55 25.59
C THR A 126 -1.21 -2.35 24.69
N CYS A 127 -1.31 -2.18 23.38
CA CYS A 127 -0.61 -3.00 22.38
C CYS A 127 0.51 -2.25 21.64
N GLY A 128 0.61 -0.93 21.75
CA GLY A 128 1.50 -0.12 20.93
C GLY A 128 2.98 -0.37 21.21
N VAL A 129 3.38 -0.37 22.49
CA VAL A 129 4.78 -0.63 22.88
C VAL A 129 5.26 -2.02 22.43
N PRO A 130 4.57 -3.13 22.78
CA PRO A 130 5.04 -4.46 22.35
C PRO A 130 5.02 -4.64 20.83
N ALA A 131 4.01 -4.10 20.13
CA ALA A 131 3.97 -4.15 18.67
C ALA A 131 5.12 -3.35 18.03
N TRP A 132 5.51 -2.23 18.63
CA TRP A 132 6.62 -1.42 18.14
C TRP A 132 7.98 -2.09 18.35
N GLU A 133 8.20 -2.71 19.50
CA GLU A 133 9.43 -3.47 19.79
C GLU A 133 9.58 -4.67 18.83
N GLU A 134 8.49 -5.41 18.56
CA GLU A 134 8.49 -6.49 17.59
C GLU A 134 8.81 -5.99 16.17
N TYR A 135 8.23 -4.86 15.77
CA TYR A 135 8.51 -4.22 14.48
C TYR A 135 10.00 -3.87 14.33
N LEU A 136 10.61 -3.28 15.36
CA LEU A 136 12.03 -2.95 15.35
C LEU A 136 12.90 -4.21 15.27
N ALA A 137 12.61 -5.22 16.09
CA ALA A 137 13.34 -6.49 16.07
C ALA A 137 13.24 -7.17 14.69
N ARG A 138 12.07 -7.11 14.05
CA ARG A 138 11.88 -7.64 12.69
C ARG A 138 12.65 -6.82 11.65
N SER A 139 12.67 -5.50 11.78
CA SER A 139 13.42 -4.61 10.89
C SER A 139 14.92 -4.90 10.93
N GLU A 140 15.50 -5.09 12.12
CA GLU A 140 16.91 -5.44 12.26
C GLU A 140 17.25 -6.80 11.68
N ARG A 141 16.39 -7.81 11.88
CA ARG A 141 16.57 -9.13 11.24
C ARG A 141 16.56 -9.06 9.71
N MET A 142 15.80 -8.14 9.13
CA MET A 142 15.77 -7.93 7.68
C MET A 142 17.06 -7.28 7.19
N LYS A 143 17.62 -6.32 7.94
CA LYS A 143 18.89 -5.67 7.60
C LYS A 143 20.08 -6.61 7.69
N ASN A 144 20.11 -7.50 8.69
CA ASN A 144 21.22 -8.46 8.88
C ASN A 144 21.16 -9.66 7.92
N LYS A 145 20.13 -9.76 7.07
CA LYS A 145 19.97 -10.79 6.03
C LYS A 145 20.32 -10.29 4.62
N GLN A 146 20.59 -9.00 4.47
CA GLN A 146 21.16 -8.39 3.26
C GLN A 146 22.68 -8.31 3.39
#